data_AF-A0A3N0WKJ0-F1
#
_entry.id   AF-A0A3N0WKJ0-F1
#
_cell.length_a   1.000
_cell.length_b   1.000
_cell.length_c   1.000
_cell.angle_alpha   90.00
_cell.angle_beta   90.00
_cell.angle_gamma   90.00
#
_symmetry.space_group_name_H-M   'P 1'
#
loop_
_entity.id
_entity.type
_entity.pdbx_description
1 polymer ?
#
loop_
_entity_poly.entity_id
_entity_poly.type
_entity_poly.pdbx_seq_one_letter_code
_entity_poly.pdbx_strand_id
1 'polypeptide(L)'
;MRFLDVSERLKILISLSDQLWDDYKCGNISEDDYFKRADEVREKINKVTDMTLLDLENLSSSIGYILIKKNNAFGTVNNFKIAKN
;
A
#
# COMPACT_ATOMS: atom_id res chain seq x y z
N MET A 1 -20.35 1.81 5.87
CA MET A 1 -18.91 1.76 5.54
C MET A 1 -18.22 0.81 6.50
N ARG A 2 -17.57 -0.26 6.02
CA ARG A 2 -16.79 -1.16 6.89
C ARG A 2 -15.40 -0.53 7.04
N PHE A 3 -15.05 -0.16 8.26
CA PHE A 3 -13.71 0.35 8.58
C PHE A 3 -12.70 -0.80 8.44
N LEU A 4 -11.59 -0.55 7.76
CA LEU A 4 -10.46 -1.49 7.76
C LEU A 4 -9.94 -1.63 9.18
N ASP A 5 -9.72 -2.86 9.62
CA ASP A 5 -9.05 -3.08 10.90
C ASP A 5 -7.57 -2.69 10.78
N VAL A 6 -6.92 -2.35 11.89
CA VAL A 6 -5.51 -1.90 11.90
C VAL A 6 -4.60 -2.95 11.24
N SER A 7 -4.89 -4.23 11.45
CA SER A 7 -4.17 -5.33 10.79
C SER A 7 -4.28 -5.31 9.27
N GLU A 8 -5.45 -4.98 8.71
CA GLU A 8 -5.66 -4.90 7.26
C GLU A 8 -4.89 -3.72 6.67
N ARG A 9 -4.90 -2.56 7.35
CA ARG A 9 -4.14 -1.36 6.93
C ARG A 9 -2.65 -1.64 6.92
N LEU A 10 -2.14 -2.31 7.96
CA LEU A 10 -0.73 -2.65 8.08
C LEU A 10 -0.28 -3.61 6.97
N LYS A 11 -1.12 -4.62 6.64
CA LYS A 11 -0.85 -5.54 5.52
C LYS A 11 -0.71 -4.79 4.19
N ILE A 12 -1.58 -3.83 3.93
CA ILE A 12 -1.52 -3.01 2.71
C ILE A 12 -0.20 -2.22 2.67
N LEU A 13 0.18 -1.55 3.75
CA LEU A 13 1.41 -0.77 3.82
C LEU A 13 2.66 -1.63 3.65
N ILE A 14 2.68 -2.82 4.27
CA ILE A 14 3.78 -3.78 4.09
C ILE A 14 3.87 -4.23 2.63
N SER A 15 2.74 -4.57 2.00
CA SER A 15 2.74 -4.96 0.59
C SER A 15 3.19 -3.82 -0.34
N LEU A 16 2.91 -2.55 -0.01
CA LEU A 16 3.43 -1.41 -0.78
C LEU A 16 4.95 -1.29 -0.64
N SER A 17 5.47 -1.50 0.57
CA SER A 17 6.92 -1.52 0.82
C SER A 17 7.62 -2.65 0.05
N ASP A 18 7.04 -3.85 0.03
CA ASP A 18 7.59 -5.00 -0.71
C ASP A 18 7.60 -4.71 -2.21
N GLN A 19 6.52 -4.16 -2.75
CA GLN A 19 6.42 -3.83 -4.17
C GLN A 19 7.42 -2.73 -4.59
N LEU A 20 7.61 -1.71 -3.75
CA LEU A 20 8.63 -0.67 -3.97
C LEU A 20 10.04 -1.25 -3.99
N TRP A 21 10.33 -2.18 -3.09
CA TRP A 21 11.62 -2.86 -3.03
C TRP A 21 11.87 -3.72 -4.28
N ASP A 22 10.86 -4.43 -4.75
CA ASP A 22 10.94 -5.21 -5.98
C ASP A 22 11.15 -4.31 -7.20
N ASP A 23 10.46 -3.17 -7.27
CA ASP A 23 10.65 -2.20 -8.36
C ASP A 23 12.05 -1.57 -8.34
N TYR A 24 12.61 -1.28 -7.17
CA TYR A 24 14.00 -0.85 -7.04
C TYR A 24 14.96 -1.94 -7.53
N LYS A 25 14.78 -3.18 -7.07
CA LYS A 25 15.62 -4.32 -7.49
C LYS A 25 15.56 -4.60 -8.99
N CYS A 26 14.41 -4.38 -9.61
CA CYS A 26 14.22 -4.56 -11.04
C CYS A 26 14.75 -3.37 -11.88
N GLY A 27 15.23 -2.30 -11.23
CA GLY A 27 15.67 -1.09 -11.90
C GLY A 27 14.52 -0.25 -12.48
N ASN A 28 13.29 -0.47 -12.03
CA ASN A 28 12.11 0.27 -12.47
C ASN A 28 12.02 1.66 -11.83
N ILE A 29 12.69 1.87 -10.70
CA ILE A 29 12.81 3.15 -9.99
C ILE A 29 14.27 3.38 -9.61
N SER A 30 14.67 4.66 -9.53
CA SER A 30 16.00 5.03 -9.07
C SER A 30 16.16 4.81 -7.56
N GLU A 31 17.39 4.74 -7.08
CA GLU A 31 17.69 4.64 -5.65
C GLU A 31 17.12 5.83 -4.86
N ASP A 32 17.30 7.05 -5.38
CA ASP A 32 16.76 8.27 -4.76
C ASP A 32 15.22 8.25 -4.69
N ASP A 33 14.56 7.75 -5.74
CA ASP A 33 13.09 7.63 -5.76
C ASP A 33 12.61 6.54 -4.81
N TYR A 34 13.34 5.43 -4.71
CA TYR A 34 13.05 4.37 -3.76
C TYR A 34 13.12 4.91 -2.33
N PHE A 35 14.20 5.60 -1.95
CA PHE A 35 14.34 6.14 -0.60
C PHE A 35 13.24 7.14 -0.25
N LYS A 36 12.89 8.05 -1.16
CA LYS A 36 11.78 9.00 -0.93
C LYS A 36 10.46 8.29 -0.70
N ARG A 37 10.08 7.36 -1.58
CA ARG A 37 8.79 6.66 -1.50
C ARG A 37 8.75 5.68 -0.32
N ALA A 38 9.86 5.03 0.00
CA ALA A 38 9.97 4.13 1.14
C ALA A 38 9.84 4.88 2.47
N ASP A 39 10.40 6.09 2.57
CA ASP A 39 10.28 6.92 3.77
C ASP A 39 8.82 7.37 3.98
N GLU A 40 8.14 7.78 2.90
CA GLU A 40 6.70 8.09 2.95
C GLU A 40 5.88 6.89 3.46
N VAL A 41 6.13 5.68 2.95
CA VAL A 41 5.44 4.47 3.42
C VAL A 41 5.78 4.17 4.90
N ARG A 42 7.04 4.35 5.31
CA ARG A 42 7.50 4.12 6.68
C ARG A 42 6.85 5.08 7.68
N GLU A 43 6.74 6.36 7.34
CA GLU A 43 6.03 7.35 8.16
C GLU A 43 4.56 6.96 8.36
N LYS A 44 3.93 6.44 7.31
CA LYS A 44 2.53 6.00 7.34
C LYS A 44 2.34 4.72 8.14
N ILE A 45 3.30 3.78 8.12
CA ILE A 45 3.31 2.61 9.01
C ILE A 45 3.31 3.05 10.47
N ASN A 46 4.12 4.05 10.83
CA ASN A 46 4.18 4.56 12.20
C ASN A 46 2.88 5.26 12.66
N LYS A 47 2.05 5.72 11.72
CA LYS A 47 0.77 6.41 11.97
C LYS A 47 -0.46 5.60 11.55
N VAL A 48 -0.31 4.28 11.41
CA VAL A 48 -1.32 3.38 10.81
C VAL A 48 -2.68 3.42 11.54
N THR A 49 -2.69 3.72 12.84
CA THR A 49 -3.90 3.79 13.67
C THR A 49 -4.86 4.89 13.21
N ASP A 50 -4.32 6.00 12.69
CA ASP A 50 -5.10 7.18 12.31
C ASP A 50 -5.45 7.22 10.82
N MET A 51 -4.99 6.24 10.03
CA MET A 51 -5.17 6.22 8.58
C MET A 51 -6.52 5.66 8.14
N THR A 52 -7.21 6.37 7.26
CA THR A 52 -8.41 5.87 6.58
C THR A 52 -8.06 5.03 5.34
N LEU A 53 -9.06 4.33 4.78
CA LEU A 53 -8.91 3.66 3.48
C LEU A 53 -8.55 4.67 2.37
N LEU A 54 -9.13 5.87 2.40
CA LEU A 54 -8.84 6.92 1.44
C LEU A 54 -7.37 7.38 1.53
N ASP A 55 -6.81 7.44 2.74
CA ASP A 55 -5.39 7.76 2.92
C ASP A 55 -4.48 6.68 2.32
N LEU A 56 -4.88 5.41 2.39
CA LEU A 56 -4.15 4.30 1.77
C LEU A 56 -4.24 4.34 0.24
N GLU A 57 -5.41 4.67 -0.32
CA GLU A 57 -5.61 4.82 -1.77
C GLU A 57 -4.82 6.02 -2.32
N ASN A 58 -4.82 7.13 -1.59
CA ASN A 58 -4.04 8.32 -1.94
C ASN A 58 -2.53 8.03 -1.88
N LEU A 59 -2.07 7.34 -0.83
CA LEU A 59 -0.67 6.91 -0.72
C LEU A 59 -0.30 6.00 -1.88
N SER A 60 -1.05 4.91 -2.12
CA SER A 60 -0.72 3.99 -3.22
C SER A 60 -0.61 4.75 -4.54
N SER A 61 -1.55 5.67 -4.80
CA SER A 61 -1.56 6.46 -6.03
C SER A 61 -0.35 7.40 -6.13
N SER A 62 0.07 8.04 -5.02
CA SER A 62 1.24 8.94 -5.02
C SER A 62 2.55 8.21 -5.31
N ILE A 63 2.67 6.96 -4.85
CA ILE A 63 3.85 6.13 -5.11
C ILE A 63 3.75 5.30 -6.41
N GLY A 64 2.67 5.47 -7.19
CA GLY A 64 2.52 4.89 -8.54
C GLY A 64 1.80 3.54 -8.60
N TYR A 65 1.07 3.18 -7.55
CA TYR A 65 0.30 1.94 -7.47
C TYR A 65 -1.20 2.19 -7.27
N ILE A 66 -2.00 1.18 -7.60
CA ILE A 66 -3.44 1.15 -7.39
C ILE A 66 -3.75 0.06 -6.37
N LEU A 67 -4.54 0.42 -5.36
CA LEU A 67 -5.12 -0.52 -4.42
C LEU A 67 -6.35 -1.20 -5.04
N ILE A 68 -6.25 -2.49 -5.36
CA ILE A 68 -7.37 -3.28 -5.86
C ILE A 68 -7.97 -4.07 -4.71
N LYS A 69 -9.21 -3.71 -4.35
CA LYS A 69 -10.01 -4.49 -3.41
C LYS A 69 -10.63 -5.69 -4.13
N LYS A 70 -10.13 -6.89 -3.88
CA LYS A 70 -10.74 -8.12 -4.38
C LYS A 70 -11.69 -8.70 -3.33
N ASN A 71 -12.98 -8.66 -3.63
CA ASN A 71 -13.99 -9.40 -2.87
C ASN A 71 -14.07 -10.83 -3.42
N ASN A 72 -14.03 -11.83 -2.54
CA ASN A 72 -14.43 -13.18 -2.93
C ASN A 72 -15.96 -13.25 -3.11
N ALA A 73 -16.46 -14.21 -3.90
CA ALA A 73 -17.88 -14.36 -4.25
C ALA A 73 -18.82 -14.51 -3.03
N PHE A 74 -18.25 -14.80 -1.86
CA PHE A 74 -18.95 -14.95 -0.58
C PHE A 74 -18.79 -13.74 0.36
N GLY A 75 -18.16 -12.64 -0.08
CA GLY A 75 -18.00 -11.38 0.67
C GLY A 75 -17.24 -11.49 2.00
N THR A 76 -16.52 -12.60 2.20
CA THR A 76 -15.98 -13.03 3.50
C THR A 76 -14.51 -12.69 3.69
N VAL A 77 -13.74 -12.50 2.60
CA VAL A 77 -12.32 -12.18 2.66
C VAL A 77 -12.04 -10.99 1.75
N ASN A 78 -11.66 -9.86 2.35
CA ASN A 78 -11.09 -8.73 1.63
C ASN A 78 -9.61 -9.04 1.39
N ASN A 79 -9.25 -9.39 0.16
CA ASN A 79 -7.85 -9.44 -0.24
C ASN A 79 -7.53 -8.16 -1.01
N PHE A 80 -6.57 -7.38 -0.49
CA PHE A 80 -6.05 -6.22 -1.17
C PHE A 80 -4.86 -6.64 -2.03
N LYS A 81 -4.89 -6.28 -3.31
CA LYS A 81 -3.77 -6.43 -4.22
C LYS A 81 -3.29 -5.07 -4.65
N ILE A 82 -1.98 -4.97 -4.87
CA ILE A 82 -1.34 -3.78 -5.40
C ILE A 82 -1.07 -4.06 -6.88
N ALA A 83 -1.48 -3.13 -7.74
CA ALA A 83 -1.16 -3.16 -9.16
C ALA A 83 -0.44 -1.87 -9.53
N LYS A 84 0.42 -1.92 -10.55
CA LYS A 84 1.01 -0.71 -11.13
C LYS A 84 -0.06 0.04 -11.92
N ASN A 85 -0.09 1.38 -11.80
CA ASN A 85 -0.94 2.23 -12.64
C ASN A 85 -0.48 2.21 -14.10
#